data_AF-A0A924VBH3-F1
#
_entry.id   AF-A0A924VBH3-F1
#
_cell.length_a   1.000
_cell.length_b   1.000
_cell.length_c   1.000
_cell.angle_alpha   90.00
_cell.angle_beta   90.00
_cell.angle_gamma   90.00
#
_symmetry.space_group_name_H-M   'P 1'
#
loop_
_entity.id
_entity.type
_entity.pdbx_description
1 polymer ?
#
loop_
_entity_poly.entity_id
_entity_poly.type
_entity_poly.pdbx_seq_one_letter_code
_entity_poly.pdbx_strand_id
1 'polypeptide(L)'
;MKSILTLSLLSIALINCHKAAAQHTSLNPNTMNYPKTNKVEVSDTYFGTTIKDPYRWLEDDRAENTKDWVEAQNKVTQNYLSKIPFRDAIKNRLETLWNYEKFTAPFKEGVYTYFYKNDGLQNQYVLYRQKDKSTPEVFLDPNKFSKDATTSLAGIEFTKDGSMAAYQISEGGSDWRKVIILNTYDLKQVGDTMTDVKFSGLSWKGNEGFYYSSYDKPKEGSQLSGLTQYHKLFFHRVGTKQSEDVLVFGGDNTPRRYIGGNVTEDDRFLIITAAKSTTGNELYILDLSKPGSPIVKVIDNFDGEHHVIDNIENKLYIFTNLNAPNYKVVTVDASNPSPSNWKDLIPETGNVLSVNTAGSKIFANYLKDATSLVLQYDMDGILERTVTLPGVGTANGFGAKKSEKDLYYTFTSYIYPPTIFKYIIATGQSLEYKKSGVSFDPSLYVSKQVFYNSKDGTRIPMIITHKKGIELNGKNPTLLYGYGGFSISLTPAFSTSNIVLL
;
A
#
# COMPACT_ATOMS: atom_id res chain seq x y z
N MET A 1 -29.10 50.83 -73.25
CA MET A 1 -27.90 51.07 -74.07
C MET A 1 -26.86 51.73 -73.18
N LYS A 2 -25.67 51.10 -73.01
CA LYS A 2 -24.48 51.56 -72.24
C LYS A 2 -24.67 51.63 -70.71
N SER A 3 -23.70 51.37 -69.83
CA SER A 3 -22.40 50.70 -69.81
C SER A 3 -22.02 50.61 -68.32
N ILE A 4 -21.35 49.53 -67.94
CA ILE A 4 -20.79 49.23 -66.61
C ILE A 4 -19.58 50.15 -66.33
N LEU A 5 -19.33 50.57 -65.07
CA LEU A 5 -18.07 50.29 -64.33
C LEU A 5 -18.04 50.86 -62.88
N THR A 6 -18.07 49.91 -61.94
CA THR A 6 -17.28 49.72 -60.70
C THR A 6 -17.13 50.81 -59.63
N LEU A 7 -17.80 50.50 -58.50
CA LEU A 7 -17.54 50.86 -57.11
C LEU A 7 -16.15 50.37 -56.61
N SER A 8 -15.48 51.20 -55.82
CA SER A 8 -14.47 50.79 -54.83
C SER A 8 -14.79 51.52 -53.53
N LEU A 9 -15.51 50.84 -52.61
CA LEU A 9 -15.93 51.39 -51.33
C LEU A 9 -14.97 50.91 -50.22
N LEU A 10 -14.44 51.90 -49.52
CA LEU A 10 -13.61 51.80 -48.32
C LEU A 10 -14.46 51.23 -47.17
N SER A 11 -14.03 50.13 -46.55
CA SER A 11 -14.59 49.66 -45.28
C SER A 11 -13.48 49.23 -44.33
N ILE A 12 -13.15 50.14 -43.41
CA ILE A 12 -12.31 49.88 -42.24
C ILE A 12 -13.12 49.02 -41.28
N ALA A 13 -12.82 47.72 -41.22
CA ALA A 13 -13.37 46.82 -40.21
C ALA A 13 -12.54 46.95 -38.92
N LEU A 14 -13.12 47.62 -37.91
CA LEU A 14 -12.67 47.57 -36.53
C LEU A 14 -12.89 46.14 -36.00
N ILE A 15 -11.82 45.35 -35.93
CA ILE A 15 -11.83 44.04 -35.26
C ILE A 15 -11.86 44.30 -33.75
N ASN A 16 -13.06 44.17 -33.18
CA ASN A 16 -13.29 44.26 -31.74
C ASN A 16 -12.67 43.01 -31.07
N CYS A 17 -11.51 43.20 -30.45
CA CYS A 17 -10.79 42.17 -29.72
C CYS A 17 -11.55 41.87 -28.41
N HIS A 18 -12.43 40.87 -28.40
CA HIS A 18 -12.96 40.32 -27.15
C HIS A 18 -11.86 39.50 -26.47
N LYS A 19 -11.01 40.19 -25.70
CA LYS A 19 -10.29 39.58 -24.59
C LYS A 19 -11.33 39.14 -23.56
N ALA A 20 -11.59 37.84 -23.49
CA ALA A 20 -12.19 37.24 -22.30
C ALA A 20 -11.20 37.43 -21.14
N ALA A 21 -11.29 38.57 -20.47
CA ALA A 21 -10.63 38.78 -19.19
C ALA A 21 -11.24 37.78 -18.22
N ALA A 22 -10.44 36.81 -17.76
CA ALA A 22 -10.78 36.03 -16.58
C ALA A 22 -10.97 37.05 -15.44
N GLN A 23 -12.24 37.29 -15.08
CA GLN A 23 -12.56 38.03 -13.87
C GLN A 23 -11.98 37.23 -12.71
N HIS A 24 -10.84 37.69 -12.19
CA HIS A 24 -10.44 37.38 -10.84
C HIS A 24 -11.54 37.93 -9.92
N THR A 25 -12.53 37.09 -9.64
CA THR A 25 -13.42 37.29 -8.51
C THR A 25 -12.56 37.15 -7.27
N SER A 26 -12.00 38.27 -6.81
CA SER A 26 -11.46 38.37 -5.47
C SER A 26 -12.59 38.00 -4.54
N LEU A 27 -12.51 36.82 -3.93
CA LEU A 27 -13.39 36.45 -2.82
C LEU A 27 -13.25 37.57 -1.79
N ASN A 28 -14.31 38.35 -1.61
CA ASN A 28 -14.39 39.33 -0.53
C ASN A 28 -14.02 38.61 0.77
N PRO A 29 -13.14 39.16 1.63
CA PRO A 29 -12.83 38.57 2.92
C PRO A 29 -14.06 38.77 3.82
N ASN A 30 -15.11 37.97 3.59
CA ASN A 30 -16.13 37.72 4.58
C ASN A 30 -15.38 37.16 5.78
N THR A 31 -15.39 37.89 6.89
CA THR A 31 -14.89 37.45 8.18
C THR A 31 -15.47 36.06 8.45
N MET A 32 -14.65 35.03 8.31
CA MET A 32 -15.04 33.65 8.56
C MET A 32 -15.31 33.52 10.06
N ASN A 33 -16.58 33.31 10.42
CA ASN A 33 -16.96 33.07 11.80
C ASN A 33 -16.67 31.61 12.16
N TYR A 34 -15.48 31.37 12.71
CA TYR A 34 -15.11 30.04 13.19
C TYR A 34 -15.90 29.64 14.44
N PRO A 35 -16.19 28.35 14.65
CA PRO A 35 -16.76 27.87 15.89
C PRO A 35 -15.85 28.23 17.07
N LYS A 36 -16.44 28.61 18.20
CA LYS A 36 -15.67 28.89 19.41
C LYS A 36 -15.02 27.59 19.92
N THR A 37 -13.69 27.55 19.95
CA THR A 37 -12.94 26.49 20.62
C THR A 37 -12.59 26.96 22.03
N ASN A 38 -13.25 26.40 23.05
CA ASN A 38 -12.98 26.76 24.45
C ASN A 38 -11.55 26.38 24.84
N LYS A 39 -10.89 27.22 25.64
CA LYS A 39 -9.61 26.92 26.28
C LYS A 39 -9.88 26.44 27.71
N VAL A 40 -9.25 25.34 28.10
CA VAL A 40 -9.25 24.85 29.48
C VAL A 40 -7.88 25.09 30.12
N GLU A 41 -7.82 25.24 31.44
CA GLU A 41 -6.54 25.37 32.14
C GLU A 41 -6.01 23.97 32.48
N VAL A 42 -5.41 23.31 31.48
CA VAL A 42 -4.69 22.05 31.62
C VAL A 42 -3.21 22.28 31.31
N SER A 43 -2.33 21.71 32.14
CA SER A 43 -0.89 21.75 31.93
C SER A 43 -0.21 20.52 32.50
N ASP A 44 0.80 20.04 31.80
CA ASP A 44 1.66 18.93 32.21
C ASP A 44 3.08 19.45 32.50
N THR A 45 3.83 18.78 33.37
CA THR A 45 5.23 19.15 33.66
C THR A 45 6.17 18.04 33.23
N TYR A 46 7.06 18.37 32.29
CA TYR A 46 8.08 17.47 31.77
C TYR A 46 9.46 18.01 32.16
N PHE A 47 10.19 17.25 32.99
CA PHE A 47 11.55 17.60 33.42
C PHE A 47 11.67 19.05 33.97
N GLY A 48 10.68 19.48 34.76
CA GLY A 48 10.64 20.83 35.36
C GLY A 48 10.08 21.93 34.45
N THR A 49 9.77 21.63 33.19
CA THR A 49 9.11 22.58 32.27
C THR A 49 7.61 22.34 32.25
N THR A 50 6.82 23.35 32.60
CA THR A 50 5.36 23.31 32.48
C THR A 50 4.91 23.64 31.06
N ILE A 51 4.12 22.77 30.46
CA ILE A 51 3.54 22.93 29.12
C ILE A 51 2.02 23.02 29.26
N LYS A 52 1.42 24.09 28.75
CA LYS A 52 -0.04 24.25 28.71
C LYS A 52 -0.62 23.56 27.49
N ASP A 53 -1.72 22.84 27.69
CA ASP A 53 -2.50 22.21 26.62
C ASP A 53 -3.98 22.63 26.70
N PRO A 54 -4.31 23.84 26.23
CA PRO A 54 -5.64 24.41 26.41
C PRO A 54 -6.75 23.70 25.62
N TYR A 55 -6.39 22.76 24.75
CA TYR A 55 -7.33 22.03 23.90
C TYR A 55 -7.37 20.53 24.19
N ARG A 56 -6.75 20.08 25.30
CA ARG A 56 -6.75 18.68 25.77
C ARG A 56 -8.14 18.03 25.76
N TRP A 57 -9.20 18.81 25.98
CA TRP A 57 -10.58 18.31 25.95
C TRP A 57 -11.02 17.74 24.59
N LEU A 58 -10.38 18.13 23.48
CA LEU A 58 -10.64 17.57 22.15
C LEU A 58 -10.01 16.18 21.95
N GLU A 59 -9.18 15.69 22.88
CA GLU A 59 -8.61 14.34 22.82
C GLU A 59 -9.63 13.26 23.19
N ASP A 60 -10.72 13.60 23.90
CA ASP A 60 -11.81 12.64 24.18
C ASP A 60 -12.74 12.55 22.96
N ASP A 61 -12.53 11.49 22.18
CA ASP A 61 -13.24 11.15 20.95
C ASP A 61 -14.70 10.72 21.17
N ARG A 62 -15.11 10.51 22.42
CA ARG A 62 -16.48 10.10 22.78
C ARG A 62 -17.29 11.20 23.46
N ALA A 63 -16.66 12.33 23.78
CA ALA A 63 -17.33 13.42 24.46
C ALA A 63 -18.27 14.18 23.51
N GLU A 64 -19.49 14.49 23.96
CA GLU A 64 -20.49 15.16 23.13
C GLU A 64 -20.01 16.54 22.65
N ASN A 65 -19.28 17.28 23.49
CA ASN A 65 -18.71 18.57 23.12
C ASN A 65 -17.65 18.46 22.01
N THR A 66 -16.87 17.37 21.94
CA THR A 66 -15.92 17.13 20.84
C THR A 66 -16.66 16.85 19.55
N LYS A 67 -17.70 16.02 19.59
CA LYS A 67 -18.58 15.75 18.45
C LYS A 67 -19.23 17.03 17.92
N ASP A 68 -19.85 17.83 18.80
CA ASP A 68 -20.47 19.11 18.45
C ASP A 68 -19.46 20.07 17.79
N TRP A 69 -18.22 20.10 18.31
CA TRP A 69 -17.15 20.92 17.74
C TRP A 69 -16.78 20.46 16.33
N VAL A 70 -16.61 19.14 16.10
CA VAL A 70 -16.30 18.56 14.78
C VAL A 70 -17.41 18.90 13.77
N GLU A 71 -18.67 18.73 14.15
CA GLU A 71 -19.81 19.07 13.29
C GLU A 71 -19.83 20.56 12.92
N ALA A 72 -19.57 21.44 13.89
CA ALA A 72 -19.51 22.88 13.67
C ALA A 72 -18.35 23.29 12.75
N GLN A 73 -17.16 22.69 12.92
CA GLN A 73 -16.00 22.95 12.06
C GLN A 73 -16.25 22.47 10.62
N ASN A 74 -16.85 21.28 10.46
CA ASN A 74 -17.23 20.76 9.16
C ASN A 74 -18.25 21.67 8.45
N LYS A 75 -19.22 22.23 9.18
CA LYS A 75 -20.20 23.16 8.62
C LYS A 75 -19.54 24.43 8.07
N VAL A 76 -18.59 25.03 8.80
CA VAL A 76 -17.84 26.21 8.32
C VAL A 76 -17.01 25.85 7.09
N THR A 77 -16.32 24.71 7.13
CA THR A 77 -15.50 24.22 6.01
C THR A 77 -16.33 23.99 4.76
N GLN A 78 -17.45 23.28 4.84
CA GLN A 78 -18.30 23.01 3.67
C GLN A 78 -18.95 24.28 3.12
N ASN A 79 -19.33 25.23 3.96
CA ASN A 79 -19.83 26.54 3.55
C ASN A 79 -18.76 27.38 2.83
N TYR A 80 -17.50 27.29 3.26
CA TYR A 80 -16.41 27.94 2.55
C TYR A 80 -16.16 27.28 1.18
N LEU A 81 -16.01 25.96 1.17
CA LEU A 81 -15.73 25.20 -0.05
C LEU A 81 -16.87 25.31 -1.08
N SER A 82 -18.14 25.44 -0.65
CA SER A 82 -19.28 25.60 -1.58
C SER A 82 -19.29 26.93 -2.33
N LYS A 83 -18.53 27.93 -1.87
CA LYS A 83 -18.40 29.23 -2.53
C LYS A 83 -17.34 29.27 -3.62
N ILE A 84 -16.53 28.22 -3.75
CA ILE A 84 -15.47 28.15 -4.75
C ILE A 84 -16.13 27.84 -6.11
N PRO A 85 -16.15 28.78 -7.08
CA PRO A 85 -17.01 28.69 -8.27
C PRO A 85 -16.66 27.52 -9.20
N PHE A 86 -15.42 27.01 -9.13
CA PHE A 86 -14.94 25.92 -9.96
C PHE A 86 -14.88 24.56 -9.25
N ARG A 87 -15.40 24.44 -8.01
CA ARG A 87 -15.39 23.18 -7.24
C ARG A 87 -16.07 22.04 -8.00
N ASP A 88 -17.26 22.29 -8.54
CA ASP A 88 -18.02 21.26 -9.27
C ASP A 88 -17.37 20.92 -10.61
N ALA A 89 -16.71 21.88 -11.27
CA ALA A 89 -15.95 21.61 -12.50
C ALA A 89 -14.78 20.65 -12.23
N ILE A 90 -14.05 20.84 -11.12
CA ILE A 90 -12.97 19.93 -10.71
C ILE A 90 -13.54 18.54 -10.34
N LYS A 91 -14.64 18.50 -9.57
CA LYS A 91 -15.31 17.23 -9.22
C LYS A 91 -15.72 16.45 -10.48
N ASN A 92 -16.40 17.09 -11.43
CA ASN A 92 -16.85 16.46 -12.66
C ASN A 92 -15.67 16.02 -13.55
N ARG A 93 -14.58 16.79 -13.56
CA ARG A 93 -13.36 16.39 -14.26
C ARG A 93 -12.72 15.16 -13.61
N LEU A 94 -12.64 15.11 -12.28
CA LEU A 94 -12.16 13.94 -11.54
C LEU A 94 -13.03 12.72 -11.85
N GLU A 95 -14.35 12.85 -11.80
CA GLU A 95 -15.29 11.76 -12.10
C GLU A 95 -15.07 11.19 -13.50
N THR A 96 -14.98 12.05 -14.52
CA THR A 96 -14.65 11.64 -15.89
C THR A 96 -13.30 10.90 -15.97
N LEU A 97 -12.28 11.39 -15.27
CA LEU A 97 -10.95 10.78 -15.29
C LEU A 97 -10.88 9.48 -14.49
N TRP A 98 -11.73 9.30 -13.48
CA TRP A 98 -11.77 8.12 -12.62
C TRP A 98 -12.63 7.00 -13.21
N ASN A 99 -13.62 7.34 -14.03
CA ASN A 99 -14.57 6.40 -14.59
C ASN A 99 -14.01 5.60 -15.78
N TYR A 100 -13.09 4.68 -15.49
CA TYR A 100 -12.55 3.69 -16.42
C TYR A 100 -12.29 2.37 -15.69
N GLU A 101 -12.31 1.26 -16.40
CA GLU A 101 -12.03 -0.05 -15.80
C GLU A 101 -10.58 -0.15 -15.30
N LYS A 102 -10.42 -0.64 -14.06
CA LYS A 102 -9.12 -0.84 -13.41
C LYS A 102 -8.98 -2.29 -13.01
N PHE A 103 -7.76 -2.81 -13.10
CA PHE A 103 -7.42 -4.20 -12.79
C PHE A 103 -6.15 -4.23 -11.94
N THR A 104 -6.05 -5.19 -11.04
CA THR A 104 -4.77 -5.57 -10.44
C THR A 104 -4.11 -6.69 -11.23
N ALA A 105 -2.82 -6.90 -11.00
CA ALA A 105 -2.14 -8.11 -11.45
C ALA A 105 -2.91 -9.35 -10.94
N PRO A 106 -3.11 -10.38 -11.78
CA PRO A 106 -3.75 -11.61 -11.36
C PRO A 106 -2.82 -12.49 -10.53
N PHE A 107 -3.39 -13.36 -9.70
CA PHE A 107 -2.69 -14.36 -8.89
C PHE A 107 -3.45 -15.69 -8.91
N LYS A 108 -2.75 -16.82 -8.71
CA LYS A 108 -3.33 -18.16 -8.85
C LYS A 108 -3.49 -18.86 -7.50
N GLU A 109 -4.71 -19.29 -7.22
CA GLU A 109 -5.04 -20.06 -6.02
C GLU A 109 -5.93 -21.26 -6.39
N GLY A 110 -5.47 -22.46 -6.03
CA GLY A 110 -6.05 -23.72 -6.50
C GLY A 110 -6.18 -23.76 -8.03
N VAL A 111 -7.39 -24.00 -8.52
CA VAL A 111 -7.70 -24.07 -9.97
C VAL A 111 -8.12 -22.72 -10.58
N TYR A 112 -8.14 -21.64 -9.79
CA TYR A 112 -8.63 -20.34 -10.23
C TYR A 112 -7.50 -19.31 -10.32
N THR A 113 -7.65 -18.41 -11.29
CA THR A 113 -6.91 -17.15 -11.33
C THR A 113 -7.79 -16.05 -10.75
N TYR A 114 -7.32 -15.38 -9.72
CA TYR A 114 -8.00 -14.28 -9.05
C TYR A 114 -7.42 -12.94 -9.50
N PHE A 115 -8.26 -11.91 -9.51
CA PHE A 115 -7.82 -10.53 -9.77
C PHE A 115 -8.87 -9.55 -9.23
N TYR A 116 -8.43 -8.37 -8.82
CA TYR A 116 -9.33 -7.29 -8.47
C TYR A 116 -9.69 -6.48 -9.70
N LYS A 117 -10.97 -6.09 -9.80
CA LYS A 117 -11.49 -5.20 -10.84
C LYS A 117 -12.34 -4.11 -10.21
N ASN A 118 -12.26 -2.91 -10.78
CA ASN A 118 -13.19 -1.82 -10.52
C ASN A 118 -13.70 -1.32 -11.88
N ASP A 119 -15.01 -1.24 -12.07
CA ASP A 119 -15.61 -0.85 -13.36
C ASP A 119 -15.51 0.65 -13.69
N GLY A 120 -15.07 1.46 -12.73
CA GLY A 120 -14.97 2.91 -12.89
C GLY A 120 -15.09 3.63 -11.57
N LEU A 121 -16.30 3.61 -11.01
CA LEU A 121 -16.72 4.41 -9.86
C LEU A 121 -17.23 3.57 -8.69
N GLN A 122 -17.08 2.25 -8.73
CA GLN A 122 -17.29 1.41 -7.54
C GLN A 122 -16.44 1.94 -6.38
N ASN A 123 -17.04 2.02 -5.19
CA ASN A 123 -16.36 2.50 -3.98
C ASN A 123 -15.17 1.60 -3.61
N GLN A 124 -15.35 0.29 -3.78
CA GLN A 124 -14.33 -0.73 -3.50
C GLN A 124 -14.09 -1.59 -4.74
N TYR A 125 -12.85 -2.05 -4.92
CA TYR A 125 -12.56 -3.08 -5.92
C TYR A 125 -13.28 -4.39 -5.58
N VAL A 126 -13.77 -5.08 -6.60
CA VAL A 126 -14.40 -6.40 -6.50
C VAL A 126 -13.36 -7.47 -6.84
N LEU A 127 -13.30 -8.53 -6.05
CA LEU A 127 -12.45 -9.68 -6.30
C LEU A 127 -13.18 -10.64 -7.24
N TYR A 128 -12.62 -10.84 -8.42
CA TYR A 128 -13.07 -11.81 -9.41
C TYR A 128 -12.19 -13.05 -9.37
N ARG A 129 -12.74 -14.15 -9.89
CA ARG A 129 -11.98 -15.35 -10.22
C ARG A 129 -12.34 -15.88 -11.60
N GLN A 130 -11.42 -16.60 -12.20
CA GLN A 130 -11.58 -17.22 -13.50
C GLN A 130 -10.95 -18.61 -13.49
N LYS A 131 -11.70 -19.61 -13.95
CA LYS A 131 -11.16 -20.95 -14.19
C LYS A 131 -10.77 -21.08 -15.66
N ASP A 132 -9.50 -21.37 -15.94
CA ASP A 132 -8.97 -21.45 -17.30
C ASP A 132 -9.36 -20.23 -18.16
N LYS A 133 -10.00 -20.45 -19.32
CA LYS A 133 -10.49 -19.40 -20.23
C LYS A 133 -12.00 -19.15 -20.11
N SER A 134 -12.63 -19.57 -19.01
CA SER A 134 -14.05 -19.30 -18.76
C SER A 134 -14.31 -17.80 -18.57
N THR A 135 -15.59 -17.40 -18.53
CA THR A 135 -15.93 -16.01 -18.19
C THR A 135 -15.61 -15.76 -16.71
N PRO A 136 -14.90 -14.67 -16.34
CA PRO A 136 -14.66 -14.35 -14.94
C PRO A 136 -15.97 -14.14 -14.17
N GLU A 137 -16.00 -14.64 -12.93
CA GLU A 137 -17.13 -14.49 -12.01
C GLU A 137 -16.72 -13.72 -10.75
N VAL A 138 -17.68 -13.06 -10.11
CA VAL A 138 -17.46 -12.37 -8.83
C VAL A 138 -17.24 -13.42 -7.75
N PHE A 139 -16.11 -13.31 -7.04
CA PHE A 139 -15.82 -14.13 -5.87
C PHE A 139 -16.20 -13.39 -4.58
N LEU A 140 -15.76 -12.14 -4.42
CA LEU A 140 -16.11 -11.27 -3.29
C LEU A 140 -16.36 -9.84 -3.74
N ASP A 141 -17.45 -9.24 -3.26
CA ASP A 141 -17.84 -7.86 -3.56
C ASP A 141 -17.91 -7.02 -2.28
N PRO A 142 -16.84 -6.28 -1.94
CA PRO A 142 -16.79 -5.47 -0.72
C PRO A 142 -17.82 -4.33 -0.70
N ASN A 143 -18.35 -3.91 -1.86
CA ASN A 143 -19.40 -2.90 -1.92
C ASN A 143 -20.71 -3.38 -1.25
N LYS A 144 -20.85 -4.69 -1.00
CA LYS A 144 -22.00 -5.30 -0.32
C LYS A 144 -21.76 -5.54 1.18
N PHE A 145 -20.58 -5.26 1.71
CA PHE A 145 -20.28 -5.49 3.13
C PHE A 145 -20.96 -4.48 4.06
N SER A 146 -21.36 -3.32 3.55
CA SER A 146 -22.07 -2.27 4.27
C SER A 146 -22.96 -1.48 3.31
N LYS A 147 -24.01 -0.81 3.82
CA LYS A 147 -24.95 -0.04 2.99
C LYS A 147 -24.30 1.14 2.27
N ASP A 148 -23.24 1.70 2.84
CA ASP A 148 -22.51 2.87 2.36
C ASP A 148 -21.09 2.53 1.85
N ALA A 149 -20.76 1.24 1.74
CA ALA A 149 -19.46 0.72 1.33
C ALA A 149 -18.26 1.24 2.17
N THR A 150 -18.50 1.59 3.44
CA THR A 150 -17.46 1.98 4.41
C THR A 150 -16.75 0.79 5.05
N THR A 151 -17.25 -0.43 4.83
CA THR A 151 -16.55 -1.68 5.16
C THR A 151 -15.73 -2.14 3.96
N SER A 152 -14.41 -2.19 4.09
CA SER A 152 -13.49 -2.61 3.02
C SER A 152 -12.93 -4.01 3.25
N LEU A 153 -12.50 -4.66 2.16
CA LEU A 153 -11.67 -5.87 2.21
C LEU A 153 -10.23 -5.45 2.54
N ALA A 154 -9.72 -5.91 3.67
CA ALA A 154 -8.39 -5.56 4.16
C ALA A 154 -7.30 -6.57 3.76
N GLY A 155 -7.69 -7.81 3.48
CA GLY A 155 -6.76 -8.89 3.12
C GLY A 155 -7.52 -10.19 2.86
N ILE A 156 -6.90 -11.11 2.13
CA ILE A 156 -7.42 -12.46 1.89
C ILE A 156 -6.28 -13.43 1.66
N GLU A 157 -6.38 -14.60 2.29
CA GLU A 157 -5.38 -15.66 2.20
C GLU A 157 -6.08 -16.99 1.95
N PHE A 158 -5.49 -17.83 1.11
CA PHE A 158 -6.08 -19.09 0.66
C PHE A 158 -5.32 -20.27 1.24
N THR A 159 -6.03 -21.39 1.45
CA THR A 159 -5.35 -22.67 1.62
C THR A 159 -4.54 -23.00 0.38
N LYS A 160 -3.49 -23.81 0.53
CA LYS A 160 -2.58 -24.18 -0.57
C LYS A 160 -3.30 -24.82 -1.76
N ASP A 161 -4.36 -25.59 -1.51
CA ASP A 161 -5.22 -26.20 -2.53
C ASP A 161 -6.32 -25.27 -3.06
N GLY A 162 -6.47 -24.08 -2.49
CA GLY A 162 -7.47 -23.08 -2.82
C GLY A 162 -8.90 -23.45 -2.42
N SER A 163 -9.11 -24.49 -1.60
CA SER A 163 -10.45 -24.95 -1.17
C SER A 163 -11.11 -24.05 -0.14
N MET A 164 -10.32 -23.31 0.65
CA MET A 164 -10.81 -22.31 1.59
C MET A 164 -10.08 -20.98 1.41
N ALA A 165 -10.77 -19.90 1.79
CA ALA A 165 -10.19 -18.57 1.88
C ALA A 165 -10.59 -17.94 3.21
N ALA A 166 -9.65 -17.30 3.89
CA ALA A 166 -9.92 -16.46 5.05
C ALA A 166 -9.68 -15.01 4.65
N TYR A 167 -10.68 -14.15 4.84
CA TYR A 167 -10.58 -12.74 4.47
C TYR A 167 -10.85 -11.83 5.67
N GLN A 168 -10.16 -10.69 5.67
CA GLN A 168 -10.25 -9.65 6.68
C GLN A 168 -11.11 -8.50 6.19
N ILE A 169 -12.00 -8.00 7.03
CA ILE A 169 -12.75 -6.75 6.78
C ILE A 169 -12.34 -5.65 7.74
N SER A 170 -12.36 -4.41 7.25
CA SER A 170 -12.15 -3.18 8.02
C SER A 170 -13.42 -2.36 8.02
N GLU A 171 -13.98 -2.07 9.20
CA GLU A 171 -15.18 -1.25 9.36
C GLU A 171 -14.78 0.20 9.64
N GLY A 172 -15.27 1.14 8.82
CA GLY A 172 -15.01 2.58 9.01
C GLY A 172 -13.54 2.99 8.84
N GLY A 173 -12.72 2.16 8.21
CA GLY A 173 -11.28 2.43 8.01
C GLY A 173 -10.42 2.27 9.27
N SER A 174 -10.95 1.65 10.34
CA SER A 174 -10.19 1.29 11.54
C SER A 174 -9.00 0.39 11.22
N ASP A 175 -8.10 0.14 12.18
CA ASP A 175 -7.07 -0.91 12.09
C ASP A 175 -7.53 -2.26 12.62
N TRP A 176 -8.64 -2.28 13.38
CA TRP A 176 -9.24 -3.51 13.86
C TRP A 176 -9.94 -4.26 12.73
N ARG A 177 -9.81 -5.59 12.74
CA ARG A 177 -10.26 -6.48 11.68
C ARG A 177 -11.19 -7.55 12.25
N LYS A 178 -12.15 -7.96 11.44
CA LYS A 178 -12.85 -9.24 11.60
C LYS A 178 -12.35 -10.20 10.53
N VAL A 179 -12.29 -11.50 10.85
CA VAL A 179 -11.90 -12.55 9.89
C VAL A 179 -13.10 -13.45 9.62
N ILE A 180 -13.33 -13.73 8.34
CA ILE A 180 -14.38 -14.63 7.86
C ILE A 180 -13.73 -15.69 6.99
N ILE A 181 -14.06 -16.96 7.25
CA ILE A 181 -13.57 -18.11 6.47
C ILE A 181 -14.67 -18.56 5.53
N LEU A 182 -14.35 -18.80 4.26
CA LEU A 182 -15.26 -19.31 3.25
C LEU A 182 -14.75 -20.62 2.67
N ASN A 183 -15.69 -21.52 2.38
CA ASN A 183 -15.45 -22.56 1.37
C ASN A 183 -15.45 -21.89 0.00
N THR A 184 -14.38 -22.06 -0.79
CA THR A 184 -14.29 -21.35 -2.08
C THR A 184 -15.22 -21.94 -3.13
N TYR A 185 -15.66 -23.19 -3.02
CA TYR A 185 -16.53 -23.81 -4.01
C TYR A 185 -17.95 -23.25 -3.98
N ASP A 186 -18.60 -23.27 -2.80
CA ASP A 186 -20.00 -22.83 -2.64
C ASP A 186 -20.17 -21.47 -1.94
N LEU A 187 -19.05 -20.82 -1.58
CA LEU A 187 -18.99 -19.51 -0.92
C LEU A 187 -19.68 -19.46 0.45
N LYS A 188 -19.96 -20.62 1.06
CA LYS A 188 -20.52 -20.66 2.41
C LYS A 188 -19.45 -20.33 3.43
N GLN A 189 -19.86 -19.56 4.44
CA GLN A 189 -19.03 -19.29 5.60
C GLN A 189 -18.78 -20.59 6.39
N VAL A 190 -17.55 -20.74 6.85
CA VAL A 190 -17.10 -21.84 7.71
C VAL A 190 -16.86 -21.27 9.11
N GLY A 191 -17.62 -21.76 10.08
CA GLY A 191 -17.53 -21.30 11.47
C GLY A 191 -18.02 -19.86 11.69
N ASP A 192 -17.69 -19.31 12.84
CA ASP A 192 -18.09 -17.96 13.25
C ASP A 192 -17.11 -16.89 12.74
N THR A 193 -17.57 -15.63 12.68
CA THR A 193 -16.70 -14.49 12.39
C THR A 193 -15.80 -14.20 13.58
N MET A 194 -14.48 -14.19 13.36
CA MET A 194 -13.50 -13.88 14.40
C MET A 194 -13.36 -12.36 14.59
N THR A 195 -13.07 -11.94 15.82
CA THR A 195 -12.90 -10.52 16.17
C THR A 195 -11.53 -10.25 16.78
N ASP A 196 -11.27 -8.97 17.08
CA ASP A 196 -10.08 -8.51 17.83
C ASP A 196 -8.74 -8.81 17.13
N VAL A 197 -8.78 -8.96 15.82
CA VAL A 197 -7.59 -9.07 14.96
C VAL A 197 -7.11 -7.66 14.60
N LYS A 198 -5.81 -7.40 14.66
CA LYS A 198 -5.22 -6.10 14.31
C LYS A 198 -3.77 -6.33 13.91
N PHE A 199 -3.27 -5.61 12.89
CA PHE A 199 -1.89 -5.75 12.39
C PHE A 199 -1.46 -7.22 12.15
N SER A 200 -2.31 -7.98 11.46
CA SER A 200 -2.17 -9.43 11.26
C SER A 200 -2.29 -9.81 9.80
N GLY A 201 -1.42 -10.69 9.31
CA GLY A 201 -1.70 -11.56 8.16
C GLY A 201 -2.49 -12.80 8.57
N LEU A 202 -2.80 -13.69 7.63
CA LEU A 202 -3.50 -14.96 7.89
C LEU A 202 -2.74 -16.13 7.25
N SER A 203 -1.80 -16.72 7.97
CA SER A 203 -0.90 -17.70 7.38
C SER A 203 -1.38 -19.13 7.60
N TRP A 204 -1.91 -19.76 6.55
CA TRP A 204 -2.43 -21.13 6.58
C TRP A 204 -1.34 -22.17 6.86
N LYS A 205 -1.71 -23.22 7.61
CA LYS A 205 -0.96 -24.48 7.71
C LYS A 205 -1.81 -25.60 7.10
N GLY A 206 -1.48 -25.99 5.87
CA GLY A 206 -2.35 -26.86 5.08
C GLY A 206 -3.79 -26.34 5.06
N ASN A 207 -4.74 -27.20 5.42
CA ASN A 207 -6.16 -26.87 5.52
C ASN A 207 -6.68 -26.94 6.97
N GLU A 208 -5.78 -27.15 7.95
CA GLU A 208 -6.17 -27.35 9.35
C GLU A 208 -6.58 -26.06 10.04
N GLY A 209 -5.95 -24.95 9.64
CA GLY A 209 -6.03 -23.68 10.36
C GLY A 209 -5.01 -22.67 9.86
N PHE A 210 -5.00 -21.50 10.48
CA PHE A 210 -4.06 -20.44 10.17
C PHE A 210 -3.56 -19.73 11.42
N TYR A 211 -2.36 -19.17 11.30
CA TYR A 211 -1.76 -18.28 12.28
C TYR A 211 -2.23 -16.84 12.06
N TYR A 212 -2.57 -16.15 13.14
CA TYR A 212 -2.99 -14.77 13.12
C TYR A 212 -2.58 -14.06 14.41
N SER A 213 -2.49 -12.73 14.36
CA SER A 213 -2.13 -11.89 15.49
C SER A 213 -3.31 -11.06 16.00
N SER A 214 -3.35 -10.86 17.31
CA SER A 214 -4.43 -10.17 18.00
C SER A 214 -3.91 -9.41 19.22
N TYR A 215 -4.65 -8.38 19.63
CA TYR A 215 -4.51 -7.75 20.94
C TYR A 215 -5.76 -8.00 21.77
N ASP A 216 -5.58 -8.03 23.08
CA ASP A 216 -6.72 -7.84 23.98
C ASP A 216 -7.33 -6.46 23.74
N LYS A 217 -8.65 -6.36 23.96
CA LYS A 217 -9.33 -5.07 23.96
C LYS A 217 -8.72 -4.14 25.01
N PRO A 218 -8.46 -2.86 24.67
CA PRO A 218 -7.99 -1.89 25.65
C PRO A 218 -8.93 -1.82 26.87
N LYS A 219 -8.35 -1.80 28.07
CA LYS A 219 -9.12 -1.65 29.33
C LYS A 219 -9.55 -0.20 29.59
N GLU A 220 -8.77 0.76 29.09
CA GLU A 220 -8.99 2.20 29.23
C GLU A 220 -9.06 2.86 27.84
N GLY A 221 -9.84 3.93 27.73
CA GLY A 221 -10.07 4.65 26.48
C GLY A 221 -11.11 4.01 25.55
N SER A 222 -11.26 4.55 24.35
CA SER A 222 -12.05 3.92 23.29
C SER A 222 -11.23 2.83 22.59
N GLN A 223 -11.87 1.97 21.80
CA GLN A 223 -11.15 1.01 20.95
C GLN A 223 -10.21 1.71 19.93
N LEU A 224 -10.47 2.99 19.63
CA LEU A 224 -9.72 3.78 18.64
C LEU A 224 -8.55 4.54 19.26
N SER A 225 -8.62 4.88 20.55
CA SER A 225 -7.60 5.66 21.27
C SER A 225 -6.87 4.89 22.38
N GLY A 226 -7.44 3.79 22.86
CA GLY A 226 -6.88 2.97 23.94
C GLY A 226 -5.57 2.27 23.56
N LEU A 227 -4.65 2.20 24.52
CA LEU A 227 -3.31 1.65 24.30
C LEU A 227 -3.36 0.13 24.04
N THR A 228 -2.85 -0.29 22.88
CA THR A 228 -2.56 -1.69 22.55
C THR A 228 -1.04 -1.91 22.51
N GLN A 229 -0.50 -2.71 23.43
CA GLN A 229 0.97 -2.87 23.58
C GLN A 229 1.49 -4.30 23.56
N TYR A 230 0.68 -5.30 23.86
CA TYR A 230 1.09 -6.72 23.90
C TYR A 230 0.34 -7.51 22.84
N HIS A 231 1.02 -7.73 21.72
CA HIS A 231 0.50 -8.53 20.63
C HIS A 231 0.65 -10.02 20.94
N LYS A 232 -0.26 -10.83 20.39
CA LYS A 232 -0.31 -12.28 20.59
C LYS A 232 -0.46 -12.96 19.25
N LEU A 233 0.37 -13.97 18.98
CA LEU A 233 0.23 -14.85 17.83
C LEU A 233 -0.57 -16.08 18.26
N PHE A 234 -1.71 -16.30 17.62
CA PHE A 234 -2.59 -17.44 17.83
C PHE A 234 -2.60 -18.37 16.63
N PHE A 235 -2.98 -19.63 16.85
CA PHE A 235 -3.38 -20.56 15.81
C PHE A 235 -4.87 -20.87 15.92
N HIS A 236 -5.63 -20.55 14.87
CA HIS A 236 -7.04 -20.90 14.76
C HIS A 236 -7.19 -22.22 14.01
N ARG A 237 -7.84 -23.21 14.62
CA ARG A 237 -8.21 -24.47 13.96
C ARG A 237 -9.60 -24.35 13.35
N VAL A 238 -9.71 -24.65 12.06
CA VAL A 238 -10.99 -24.58 11.33
C VAL A 238 -12.03 -25.47 12.02
N GLY A 239 -13.22 -24.90 12.24
CA GLY A 239 -14.36 -25.59 12.87
C GLY A 239 -14.38 -25.54 14.40
N THR A 240 -13.41 -24.88 15.04
CA THR A 240 -13.41 -24.60 16.49
C THR A 240 -13.85 -23.17 16.78
N LYS A 241 -14.20 -22.86 18.03
CA LYS A 241 -14.50 -21.49 18.45
C LYS A 241 -13.21 -20.70 18.63
N GLN A 242 -13.23 -19.40 18.34
CA GLN A 242 -12.08 -18.51 18.55
C GLN A 242 -11.55 -18.55 20.00
N SER A 243 -12.41 -18.77 20.99
CA SER A 243 -12.00 -18.90 22.40
C SER A 243 -11.13 -20.13 22.70
N GLU A 244 -11.06 -21.09 21.78
CA GLU A 244 -10.25 -22.30 21.87
C GLU A 244 -8.92 -22.16 21.13
N ASP A 245 -8.66 -21.00 20.51
CA ASP A 245 -7.44 -20.75 19.75
C ASP A 245 -6.20 -20.81 20.64
N VAL A 246 -5.15 -21.45 20.13
CA VAL A 246 -3.92 -21.70 20.90
C VAL A 246 -3.01 -20.49 20.82
N LEU A 247 -2.62 -19.92 21.97
CA LEU A 247 -1.56 -18.91 22.03
C LEU A 247 -0.22 -19.56 21.70
N VAL A 248 0.37 -19.16 20.57
CA VAL A 248 1.64 -19.69 20.04
C VAL A 248 2.83 -18.88 20.55
N PHE A 249 2.72 -17.56 20.54
CA PHE A 249 3.81 -16.65 20.91
C PHE A 249 3.28 -15.29 21.36
N GLY A 250 4.06 -14.56 22.17
CA GLY A 250 3.72 -13.19 22.58
C GLY A 250 2.95 -13.09 23.90
N GLY A 251 2.14 -12.05 24.02
CA GLY A 251 1.44 -11.72 25.26
C GLY A 251 2.39 -11.37 26.40
N ASP A 252 2.00 -11.72 27.63
CA ASP A 252 2.79 -11.42 28.83
C ASP A 252 4.12 -12.19 28.88
N ASN A 253 4.19 -13.36 28.23
CA ASN A 253 5.41 -14.17 28.17
C ASN A 253 6.51 -13.50 27.32
N THR A 254 6.11 -12.82 26.24
CA THR A 254 7.02 -12.08 25.35
C THR A 254 6.38 -10.75 24.97
N PRO A 255 6.46 -9.72 25.84
CA PRO A 255 5.75 -8.47 25.63
C PRO A 255 6.37 -7.69 24.48
N ARG A 256 5.71 -7.75 23.32
CA ARG A 256 6.10 -7.06 22.08
C ARG A 256 4.89 -6.39 21.47
N ARG A 257 5.12 -5.22 20.87
CA ARG A 257 4.06 -4.42 20.26
C ARG A 257 3.66 -4.99 18.93
N TYR A 258 4.57 -5.47 18.11
CA TYR A 258 4.22 -6.08 16.82
C TYR A 258 4.73 -7.50 16.80
N ILE A 259 3.88 -8.43 16.38
CA ILE A 259 4.18 -9.86 16.25
C ILE A 259 3.46 -10.36 15.00
N GLY A 260 4.17 -11.09 14.15
CA GLY A 260 3.60 -11.76 12.98
C GLY A 260 4.06 -13.21 12.92
N GLY A 261 3.26 -14.05 12.26
CA GLY A 261 3.60 -15.45 11.97
C GLY A 261 3.34 -15.75 10.50
N ASN A 262 4.31 -16.39 9.84
CA ASN A 262 4.20 -16.81 8.45
C ASN A 262 4.74 -18.24 8.28
N VAL A 263 3.94 -19.12 7.68
CA VAL A 263 4.31 -20.49 7.34
C VAL A 263 4.99 -20.48 5.97
N THR A 264 6.14 -21.14 5.87
CA THR A 264 6.85 -21.29 4.59
C THR A 264 6.02 -22.06 3.57
N GLU A 265 6.25 -21.81 2.27
CA GLU A 265 5.44 -22.41 1.18
C GLU A 265 5.44 -23.95 1.19
N ASP A 266 6.47 -24.58 1.75
CA ASP A 266 6.59 -26.03 1.93
C ASP A 266 5.91 -26.57 3.22
N ASP A 267 5.20 -25.71 3.95
CA ASP A 267 4.51 -26.00 5.21
C ASP A 267 5.45 -26.45 6.37
N ARG A 268 6.78 -26.26 6.23
CA ARG A 268 7.76 -26.81 7.16
C ARG A 268 8.05 -25.89 8.34
N PHE A 269 8.23 -24.59 8.13
CA PHE A 269 8.61 -23.67 9.20
C PHE A 269 7.51 -22.65 9.45
N LEU A 270 7.23 -22.37 10.72
CA LEU A 270 6.60 -21.12 11.12
C LEU A 270 7.69 -20.11 11.43
N ILE A 271 7.72 -19.01 10.69
CA ILE A 271 8.58 -17.86 10.88
C ILE A 271 7.83 -16.85 11.75
N ILE A 272 8.43 -16.43 12.86
CA ILE A 272 7.84 -15.45 13.78
C ILE A 272 8.73 -14.21 13.80
N THR A 273 8.14 -13.04 13.56
CA THR A 273 8.82 -11.75 13.79
C THR A 273 8.20 -11.07 14.99
N ALA A 274 9.03 -10.36 15.77
CA ALA A 274 8.55 -9.61 16.93
C ALA A 274 9.30 -8.27 17.10
N ALA A 275 8.59 -7.18 17.36
CA ALA A 275 9.14 -5.83 17.39
C ALA A 275 8.50 -4.94 18.47
N LYS A 276 9.22 -3.89 18.85
CA LYS A 276 8.74 -2.83 19.77
C LYS A 276 8.35 -1.54 19.02
N SER A 277 8.92 -1.34 17.85
CA SER A 277 8.78 -0.17 16.97
C SER A 277 8.51 -0.63 15.52
N THR A 278 8.38 0.33 14.61
CA THR A 278 8.23 0.10 13.16
C THR A 278 9.56 -0.18 12.45
N THR A 279 10.66 -0.26 13.19
CA THR A 279 12.02 -0.58 12.70
C THR A 279 12.69 -1.44 13.76
N GLY A 280 13.46 -2.43 13.32
CA GLY A 280 14.11 -3.40 14.19
C GLY A 280 13.18 -4.53 14.60
N ASN A 281 13.55 -5.78 14.35
CA ASN A 281 12.77 -6.94 14.80
C ASN A 281 13.64 -8.13 15.23
N GLU A 282 13.15 -8.85 16.22
CA GLU A 282 13.56 -10.21 16.52
C GLU A 282 13.02 -11.16 15.44
N LEU A 283 13.70 -12.29 15.25
CA LEU A 283 13.32 -13.34 14.30
C LEU A 283 13.44 -14.71 14.97
N TYR A 284 12.38 -15.52 14.83
CA TYR A 284 12.32 -16.88 15.38
C TYR A 284 11.81 -17.85 14.33
N ILE A 285 12.11 -19.13 14.51
CA ILE A 285 11.61 -20.22 13.68
C ILE A 285 11.08 -21.37 14.55
N LEU A 286 10.04 -22.03 14.06
CA LEU A 286 9.50 -23.27 14.63
C LEU A 286 9.38 -24.32 13.52
N ASP A 287 10.04 -25.47 13.69
CA ASP A 287 9.96 -26.59 12.74
C ASP A 287 8.66 -27.38 12.96
N LEU A 288 7.69 -27.17 12.07
CA LEU A 288 6.37 -27.78 12.07
C LEU A 288 6.37 -29.23 11.56
N SER A 289 7.49 -29.71 10.97
CA SER A 289 7.60 -31.11 10.55
C SER A 289 7.72 -32.09 11.72
N LYS A 290 8.03 -31.57 12.92
CA LYS A 290 8.24 -32.35 14.16
C LYS A 290 7.32 -31.81 15.26
N PRO A 291 6.33 -32.59 15.71
CA PRO A 291 5.49 -32.20 16.84
C PRO A 291 6.33 -31.91 18.09
N GLY A 292 6.02 -30.81 18.78
CA GLY A 292 6.71 -30.42 20.01
C GLY A 292 8.08 -29.75 19.81
N SER A 293 8.46 -29.40 18.58
CA SER A 293 9.66 -28.58 18.35
C SER A 293 9.62 -27.29 19.16
N PRO A 294 10.76 -26.84 19.73
CA PRO A 294 10.83 -25.55 20.38
C PRO A 294 10.85 -24.41 19.36
N ILE A 295 10.42 -23.23 19.79
CA ILE A 295 10.66 -21.98 19.06
C ILE A 295 12.15 -21.61 19.22
N VAL A 296 12.89 -21.60 18.11
CA VAL A 296 14.32 -21.28 18.06
C VAL A 296 14.51 -19.81 17.73
N LYS A 297 15.36 -19.13 18.50
CA LYS A 297 15.78 -17.75 18.24
C LYS A 297 16.78 -17.71 17.09
N VAL A 298 16.50 -16.89 16.08
CA VAL A 298 17.43 -16.57 14.99
C VAL A 298 18.14 -15.25 15.29
N ILE A 299 17.36 -14.20 15.60
CA ILE A 299 17.82 -12.90 16.08
C ILE A 299 16.98 -12.50 17.29
N ASP A 300 17.62 -12.04 18.36
CA ASP A 300 16.96 -11.69 19.63
C ASP A 300 17.21 -10.23 20.08
N ASN A 301 17.58 -9.36 19.13
CA ASN A 301 17.71 -7.93 19.32
C ASN A 301 16.90 -7.15 18.25
N PHE A 302 17.03 -5.82 18.25
CA PHE A 302 16.31 -4.92 17.34
C PHE A 302 17.28 -4.10 16.47
N ASP A 303 18.52 -4.55 16.30
CA ASP A 303 19.59 -3.79 15.63
C ASP A 303 19.42 -3.76 14.11
N GLY A 304 18.51 -4.58 13.58
CA GLY A 304 18.16 -4.60 12.17
C GLY A 304 16.78 -5.20 11.91
N GLU A 305 16.40 -5.17 10.64
CA GLU A 305 15.16 -5.71 10.11
C GLU A 305 15.46 -7.01 9.39
N HIS A 306 14.69 -8.06 9.69
CA HIS A 306 15.01 -9.43 9.29
C HIS A 306 13.75 -10.19 8.87
N HIS A 307 13.75 -10.73 7.65
CA HIS A 307 12.63 -11.50 7.11
C HIS A 307 13.15 -12.73 6.36
N VAL A 308 12.55 -13.89 6.63
CA VAL A 308 12.75 -15.08 5.77
C VAL A 308 11.91 -14.88 4.51
N ILE A 309 12.57 -14.82 3.36
CA ILE A 309 11.92 -14.60 2.06
C ILE A 309 11.62 -15.92 1.34
N ASP A 310 12.38 -16.97 1.68
CA ASP A 310 12.18 -18.31 1.17
C ASP A 310 12.97 -19.35 1.99
N ASN A 311 12.71 -20.63 1.73
CA ASN A 311 13.52 -21.75 2.15
C ASN A 311 13.66 -22.81 1.03
N ILE A 312 14.80 -23.49 1.00
CA ILE A 312 14.98 -24.73 0.24
C ILE A 312 15.41 -25.79 1.24
N GLU A 313 14.53 -26.76 1.49
CA GLU A 313 14.69 -27.76 2.53
C GLU A 313 15.01 -27.10 3.88
N ASN A 314 16.26 -27.21 4.35
CA ASN A 314 16.72 -26.66 5.62
C ASN A 314 17.42 -25.30 5.49
N LYS A 315 17.71 -24.84 4.26
CA LYS A 315 18.41 -23.58 4.00
C LYS A 315 17.38 -22.45 3.97
N LEU A 316 17.53 -21.50 4.89
CA LEU A 316 16.73 -20.27 4.96
C LEU A 316 17.38 -19.18 4.11
N TYR A 317 16.56 -18.39 3.41
CA TYR A 317 16.95 -17.18 2.69
C TYR A 317 16.43 -15.99 3.49
N ILE A 318 17.32 -15.14 3.99
CA ILE A 318 16.97 -14.05 4.91
C ILE A 318 17.34 -12.72 4.27
N PHE A 319 16.35 -11.84 4.10
CA PHE A 319 16.53 -10.44 3.76
C PHE A 319 16.81 -9.64 5.04
N THR A 320 17.87 -8.83 5.04
CA THR A 320 18.35 -8.17 6.26
C THR A 320 19.14 -6.90 5.99
N ASN A 321 19.08 -5.92 6.91
CA ASN A 321 20.00 -4.78 6.96
C ASN A 321 21.06 -4.88 8.07
N LEU A 322 21.23 -6.06 8.69
CA LEU A 322 22.27 -6.28 9.70
C LEU A 322 23.65 -6.05 9.08
N ASN A 323 24.33 -5.00 9.55
CA ASN A 323 25.60 -4.52 8.99
C ASN A 323 25.54 -4.23 7.48
N ALA A 324 24.36 -3.85 6.98
CA ALA A 324 24.10 -3.55 5.58
C ALA A 324 22.97 -2.52 5.47
N PRO A 325 23.21 -1.21 5.68
CA PRO A 325 22.19 -0.17 5.66
C PRO A 325 21.24 -0.18 4.44
N ASN A 326 21.73 -0.58 3.26
CA ASN A 326 20.96 -0.71 2.02
C ASN A 326 20.43 -2.12 1.78
N TYR A 327 20.43 -2.96 2.81
CA TYR A 327 20.00 -4.36 2.83
C TYR A 327 20.83 -5.31 1.96
N LYS A 328 20.74 -6.59 2.32
CA LYS A 328 21.32 -7.73 1.61
C LYS A 328 20.44 -8.97 1.77
N VAL A 329 20.75 -10.02 1.02
CA VAL A 329 20.19 -11.36 1.25
C VAL A 329 21.31 -12.27 1.73
N VAL A 330 21.05 -13.00 2.81
CA VAL A 330 21.95 -14.03 3.36
C VAL A 330 21.26 -15.38 3.34
N THR A 331 22.05 -16.43 3.50
CA THR A 331 21.54 -17.79 3.71
C THR A 331 22.12 -18.41 4.97
N VAL A 332 21.35 -19.28 5.60
CA VAL A 332 21.76 -20.02 6.80
C VAL A 332 21.03 -21.35 6.87
N ASP A 333 21.62 -22.33 7.55
CA ASP A 333 20.96 -23.59 7.86
C ASP A 333 20.05 -23.43 9.10
N ALA A 334 18.79 -23.86 9.00
CA ALA A 334 17.78 -23.73 10.06
C ALA A 334 18.12 -24.50 11.35
N SER A 335 19.02 -25.49 11.30
CA SER A 335 19.47 -26.21 12.51
C SER A 335 20.45 -25.41 13.36
N ASN A 336 21.11 -24.39 12.77
CA ASN A 336 22.03 -23.51 13.48
C ASN A 336 21.92 -22.07 12.93
N PRO A 337 20.79 -21.38 13.15
CA PRO A 337 20.42 -20.20 12.38
C PRO A 337 21.07 -18.88 12.86
N SER A 338 21.97 -18.93 13.85
CA SER A 338 22.57 -17.73 14.44
C SER A 338 23.30 -16.87 13.39
N PRO A 339 23.31 -15.53 13.53
CA PRO A 339 23.95 -14.63 12.57
C PRO A 339 25.43 -14.89 12.30
N SER A 340 26.15 -15.51 13.24
CA SER A 340 27.54 -15.96 13.04
C SER A 340 27.73 -16.98 11.90
N ASN A 341 26.65 -17.67 11.51
CA ASN A 341 26.67 -18.70 10.47
C ASN A 341 26.08 -18.21 9.15
N TRP A 342 25.66 -16.94 9.08
CA TRP A 342 25.07 -16.37 7.87
C TRP A 342 26.12 -16.22 6.79
N LYS A 343 25.72 -16.53 5.55
CA LYS A 343 26.54 -16.36 4.35
C LYS A 343 25.83 -15.41 3.41
N ASP A 344 26.51 -14.34 3.02
CA ASP A 344 25.98 -13.40 2.02
C ASP A 344 25.70 -14.14 0.70
N LEU A 345 24.49 -13.94 0.17
CA LEU A 345 24.02 -14.50 -1.11
C LEU A 345 23.91 -13.38 -2.15
N ILE A 346 23.20 -12.31 -1.81
CA ILE A 346 23.15 -11.07 -2.59
C ILE A 346 23.70 -9.97 -1.67
N PRO A 347 24.96 -9.51 -1.88
CA PRO A 347 25.59 -8.54 -1.00
C PRO A 347 24.94 -7.15 -1.11
N GLU A 348 25.20 -6.31 -0.12
CA GLU A 348 24.77 -4.91 -0.12
C GLU A 348 25.32 -4.15 -1.34
N THR A 349 24.54 -3.20 -1.85
CA THR A 349 24.99 -2.24 -2.88
C THR A 349 24.77 -0.79 -2.42
N GLY A 350 25.15 0.18 -3.25
CA GLY A 350 24.83 1.60 -3.00
C GLY A 350 23.34 1.96 -3.14
N ASN A 351 22.50 1.03 -3.61
CA ASN A 351 21.05 1.22 -3.74
C ASN A 351 20.31 0.34 -2.73
N VAL A 352 19.25 0.89 -2.13
CA VAL A 352 18.39 0.14 -1.20
C VAL A 352 17.76 -1.05 -1.92
N LEU A 353 17.91 -2.23 -1.35
CA LEU A 353 17.36 -3.48 -1.86
C LEU A 353 15.98 -3.76 -1.27
N SER A 354 15.08 -4.26 -2.11
CA SER A 354 13.89 -5.03 -1.74
C SER A 354 13.85 -6.31 -2.57
N VAL A 355 13.17 -7.34 -2.10
CA VAL A 355 13.21 -8.67 -2.74
C VAL A 355 11.85 -9.33 -2.78
N ASN A 356 11.59 -10.04 -3.88
CA ASN A 356 10.51 -11.01 -3.99
C ASN A 356 11.06 -12.33 -4.55
N THR A 357 10.31 -13.41 -4.40
CA THR A 357 10.62 -14.70 -5.00
C THR A 357 9.50 -15.16 -5.93
N ALA A 358 9.88 -15.83 -7.00
CA ALA A 358 8.95 -16.40 -7.98
C ALA A 358 9.64 -17.47 -8.81
N GLY A 359 8.98 -18.60 -9.04
CA GLY A 359 9.49 -19.65 -9.94
C GLY A 359 10.89 -20.15 -9.58
N SER A 360 11.19 -20.26 -8.29
CA SER A 360 12.52 -20.62 -7.76
C SER A 360 13.63 -19.67 -8.22
N LYS A 361 13.33 -18.37 -8.26
CA LYS A 361 14.25 -17.26 -8.54
C LYS A 361 14.04 -16.14 -7.53
N ILE A 362 15.07 -15.30 -7.37
CA ILE A 362 15.03 -14.09 -6.55
C ILE A 362 14.97 -12.89 -7.48
N PHE A 363 13.98 -12.02 -7.26
CA PHE A 363 13.84 -10.74 -7.95
C PHE A 363 14.25 -9.61 -6.99
N ALA A 364 15.47 -9.12 -7.16
CA ALA A 364 16.03 -8.02 -6.40
C ALA A 364 15.62 -6.68 -7.05
N ASN A 365 14.77 -5.93 -6.37
CA ASN A 365 14.33 -4.60 -6.78
C ASN A 365 15.11 -3.54 -6.00
N TYR A 366 16.02 -2.88 -6.70
CA TYR A 366 16.84 -1.80 -6.17
C TYR A 366 16.19 -0.44 -6.41
N LEU A 367 16.22 0.40 -5.38
CA LEU A 367 15.86 1.81 -5.49
C LEU A 367 17.05 2.62 -5.98
N LYS A 368 17.13 2.83 -7.29
CA LYS A 368 18.16 3.65 -7.92
C LYS A 368 17.61 5.05 -8.20
N ASP A 369 18.08 6.03 -7.44
CA ASP A 369 17.62 7.42 -7.51
C ASP A 369 16.07 7.51 -7.49
N ALA A 370 15.42 6.90 -6.50
CA ALA A 370 13.95 6.84 -6.36
C ALA A 370 13.18 6.09 -7.48
N THR A 371 13.86 5.30 -8.31
CA THR A 371 13.24 4.51 -9.41
C THR A 371 13.66 3.05 -9.37
N SER A 372 12.86 2.17 -9.98
CA SER A 372 13.09 0.71 -9.91
C SER A 372 14.18 0.24 -10.87
N LEU A 373 15.13 -0.53 -10.34
CA LEU A 373 16.04 -1.40 -11.09
C LEU A 373 15.82 -2.84 -10.61
N VAL A 374 15.28 -3.70 -11.47
CA VAL A 374 14.94 -5.08 -11.08
C VAL A 374 15.90 -6.06 -11.73
N LEU A 375 16.55 -6.88 -10.90
CA LEU A 375 17.50 -7.91 -11.28
C LEU A 375 16.94 -9.29 -10.89
N GLN A 376 17.10 -10.27 -11.79
CA GLN A 376 16.76 -11.67 -11.54
C GLN A 376 18.03 -12.45 -11.20
N TYR A 377 17.99 -13.17 -10.09
CA TYR A 377 19.01 -14.09 -9.63
C TYR A 377 18.43 -15.50 -9.52
N ASP A 378 19.30 -16.51 -9.64
CA ASP A 378 18.95 -17.85 -9.17
C ASP A 378 19.05 -17.97 -7.64
N MET A 379 18.72 -19.15 -7.10
CA MET A 379 18.75 -19.41 -5.65
C MET A 379 20.18 -19.61 -5.11
N ASP A 380 21.20 -19.64 -5.96
CA ASP A 380 22.61 -19.65 -5.57
C ASP A 380 23.22 -18.24 -5.58
N GLY A 381 22.43 -17.21 -5.91
CA GLY A 381 22.85 -15.81 -5.91
C GLY A 381 23.56 -15.40 -7.19
N ILE A 382 23.50 -16.21 -8.25
CA ILE A 382 24.08 -15.89 -9.55
C ILE A 382 23.10 -14.98 -10.30
N LEU A 383 23.59 -13.81 -10.73
CA LEU A 383 22.81 -12.88 -11.54
C LEU A 383 22.53 -13.47 -12.91
N GLU A 384 21.25 -13.63 -13.25
CA GLU A 384 20.84 -14.16 -14.56
C GLU A 384 20.60 -13.03 -15.58
N ARG A 385 19.91 -11.96 -15.16
CA ARG A 385 19.58 -10.82 -16.05
C ARG A 385 19.04 -9.60 -15.31
N THR A 386 19.07 -8.45 -15.98
CA THR A 386 18.26 -7.27 -15.63
C THR A 386 16.88 -7.37 -16.31
N VAL A 387 15.80 -7.08 -15.59
CA VAL A 387 14.45 -6.98 -16.18
C VAL A 387 14.33 -5.68 -16.95
N THR A 388 14.02 -5.75 -18.24
CA THR A 388 13.78 -4.57 -19.07
C THR A 388 12.43 -3.94 -18.72
N LEU A 389 12.45 -2.78 -18.06
CA LEU A 389 11.25 -1.99 -17.75
C LEU A 389 10.86 -1.06 -18.91
N PRO A 390 9.59 -0.66 -19.04
CA PRO A 390 9.13 0.25 -20.11
C PRO A 390 9.79 1.64 -20.12
N GLY A 391 10.40 2.05 -18.99
CA GLY A 391 11.08 3.33 -18.85
C GLY A 391 11.47 3.62 -17.40
N VAL A 392 11.70 4.88 -17.09
CA VAL A 392 12.00 5.37 -15.73
C VAL A 392 10.71 5.49 -14.93
N GLY A 393 10.60 4.74 -13.83
CA GLY A 393 9.39 4.70 -13.02
C GLY A 393 9.48 3.69 -11.88
N THR A 394 8.31 3.22 -11.46
CA THR A 394 8.15 2.21 -10.41
C THR A 394 7.62 0.92 -11.00
N ALA A 395 8.26 -0.19 -10.65
CA ALA A 395 7.77 -1.54 -10.93
C ALA A 395 7.46 -2.25 -9.61
N ASN A 396 6.21 -2.70 -9.45
CA ASN A 396 5.73 -3.43 -8.28
C ASN A 396 5.22 -4.82 -8.70
N GLY A 397 5.39 -5.84 -7.86
CA GLY A 397 5.05 -7.23 -8.17
C GLY A 397 6.26 -8.13 -8.00
N PHE A 398 6.52 -9.02 -8.97
CA PHE A 398 7.65 -9.98 -8.96
C PHE A 398 7.57 -11.08 -7.89
N GLY A 399 6.45 -11.20 -7.18
CA GLY A 399 6.15 -12.34 -6.30
C GLY A 399 5.25 -13.36 -6.98
N ALA A 400 5.57 -14.65 -6.84
CA ALA A 400 4.73 -15.78 -7.24
C ALA A 400 5.19 -17.06 -6.52
N LYS A 401 4.38 -18.13 -6.59
CA LYS A 401 4.74 -19.44 -6.01
C LYS A 401 5.99 -20.04 -6.68
N LYS A 402 6.69 -20.94 -5.98
CA LYS A 402 7.89 -21.63 -6.51
C LYS A 402 7.62 -22.41 -7.79
N SER A 403 6.41 -22.95 -7.95
CA SER A 403 6.02 -23.74 -9.11
C SER A 403 5.65 -22.91 -10.34
N GLU A 404 5.49 -21.59 -10.21
CA GLU A 404 5.05 -20.74 -11.31
C GLU A 404 6.17 -20.53 -12.34
N LYS A 405 5.78 -20.50 -13.62
CA LYS A 405 6.69 -20.23 -14.75
C LYS A 405 6.65 -18.78 -15.21
N ASP A 406 5.67 -18.05 -14.72
CA ASP A 406 5.42 -16.67 -15.01
C ASP A 406 4.98 -15.93 -13.75
N LEU A 407 5.21 -14.63 -13.75
CA LEU A 407 4.76 -13.73 -12.70
C LEU A 407 4.17 -12.48 -13.34
N TYR A 408 3.59 -11.61 -12.52
CA TYR A 408 3.08 -10.33 -12.97
C TYR A 408 3.77 -9.18 -12.23
N TYR A 409 3.98 -8.08 -12.95
CA TYR A 409 4.37 -6.81 -12.36
C TYR A 409 3.57 -5.68 -12.98
N THR A 410 3.34 -4.62 -12.21
CA THR A 410 2.73 -3.38 -12.68
C THR A 410 3.81 -2.33 -12.77
N PHE A 411 3.93 -1.68 -13.92
CA PHE A 411 4.81 -0.52 -14.11
C PHE A 411 3.99 0.77 -14.17
N THR A 412 4.48 1.82 -13.53
CA THR A 412 3.88 3.15 -13.54
C THR A 412 4.91 4.26 -13.38
N SER A 413 4.54 5.49 -13.75
CA SER A 413 5.24 6.73 -13.41
C SER A 413 4.21 7.87 -13.36
N TYR A 414 4.62 9.11 -13.04
CA TYR A 414 3.69 10.25 -13.05
C TYR A 414 3.03 10.52 -14.41
N ILE A 415 3.63 10.04 -15.51
CA ILE A 415 3.09 10.17 -16.86
C ILE A 415 2.89 8.81 -17.55
N TYR A 416 3.11 7.69 -16.86
CA TYR A 416 2.87 6.36 -17.40
C TYR A 416 1.76 5.70 -16.57
N PRO A 417 0.50 5.70 -17.07
CA PRO A 417 -0.61 5.02 -16.41
C PRO A 417 -0.27 3.57 -16.05
N PRO A 418 -0.80 3.01 -14.95
CA PRO A 418 -0.44 1.67 -14.51
C PRO A 418 -0.72 0.63 -15.60
N THR A 419 0.33 -0.09 -16.02
CA THR A 419 0.21 -1.19 -16.98
C THR A 419 0.75 -2.46 -16.34
N ILE A 420 -0.06 -3.52 -16.41
CA ILE A 420 0.30 -4.85 -15.93
C ILE A 420 1.03 -5.57 -17.06
N PHE A 421 2.16 -6.16 -16.72
CA PHE A 421 2.97 -7.02 -17.58
C PHE A 421 2.98 -8.43 -17.00
N LYS A 422 2.86 -9.41 -17.90
CA LYS A 422 3.19 -10.81 -17.63
C LYS A 422 4.67 -11.01 -17.93
N TYR A 423 5.44 -11.51 -16.98
CA TYR A 423 6.85 -11.81 -17.12
C TYR A 423 7.09 -13.30 -17.20
N ILE A 424 7.74 -13.77 -18.26
CA ILE A 424 8.11 -15.18 -18.45
C ILE A 424 9.49 -15.41 -17.83
N ILE A 425 9.53 -16.11 -16.69
CA ILE A 425 10.72 -16.19 -15.82
C ILE A 425 11.92 -16.84 -16.54
N ALA A 426 11.66 -17.87 -17.35
CA ALA A 426 12.70 -18.62 -18.04
C ALA A 426 13.40 -17.82 -19.16
N THR A 427 12.64 -16.99 -19.89
CA THR A 427 13.15 -16.26 -21.07
C THR A 427 13.46 -14.79 -20.77
N GLY A 428 12.93 -14.26 -19.67
CA GLY A 428 13.02 -12.85 -19.31
C GLY A 428 12.11 -11.92 -20.12
N GLN A 429 11.11 -12.46 -20.81
CA GLN A 429 10.21 -11.68 -21.66
C GLN A 429 9.08 -11.03 -20.85
N SER A 430 8.94 -9.71 -20.98
CA SER A 430 7.77 -8.97 -20.51
C SER A 430 6.74 -8.80 -21.63
N LEU A 431 5.52 -9.29 -21.41
CA LEU A 431 4.38 -9.16 -22.31
C LEU A 431 3.36 -8.21 -21.69
N GLU A 432 2.89 -7.20 -22.43
CA GLU A 432 1.79 -6.36 -21.96
C GLU A 432 0.55 -7.25 -21.73
N TYR A 433 0.05 -7.27 -20.49
CA TYR A 433 -1.11 -8.06 -20.10
C TYR A 433 -2.36 -7.20 -20.04
N LYS A 434 -2.27 -6.03 -19.39
CA LYS A 434 -3.38 -5.09 -19.30
C LYS A 434 -2.87 -3.66 -19.16
N LYS A 435 -3.15 -2.84 -20.17
CA LYS A 435 -2.90 -1.40 -20.16
C LYS A 435 -4.04 -0.65 -19.48
N SER A 436 -3.73 0.45 -18.79
CA SER A 436 -4.73 1.35 -18.22
C SER A 436 -5.65 1.93 -19.31
N GLY A 437 -6.95 1.97 -19.02
CA GLY A 437 -7.97 2.61 -19.86
C GLY A 437 -8.18 4.10 -19.58
N VAL A 438 -7.35 4.72 -18.74
CA VAL A 438 -7.50 6.14 -18.37
C VAL A 438 -7.38 7.06 -19.59
N SER A 439 -8.22 8.09 -19.65
CA SER A 439 -8.15 9.12 -20.69
C SER A 439 -7.01 10.11 -20.41
N PHE A 440 -5.79 9.71 -20.74
CA PHE A 440 -4.57 10.48 -20.53
C PHE A 440 -3.58 10.26 -21.68
N ASP A 441 -3.18 11.34 -22.34
CA ASP A 441 -2.13 11.30 -23.37
C ASP A 441 -0.77 11.65 -22.74
N PRO A 442 0.10 10.67 -22.49
CA PRO A 442 1.38 10.91 -21.84
C PRO A 442 2.34 11.75 -22.69
N SER A 443 2.11 11.84 -24.01
CA SER A 443 2.98 12.59 -24.92
C SER A 443 2.91 14.10 -24.70
N LEU A 444 1.86 14.59 -24.04
CA LEU A 444 1.65 16.00 -23.72
C LEU A 444 2.40 16.48 -22.48
N TYR A 445 3.04 15.58 -21.73
CA TYR A 445 3.64 15.87 -20.44
C TYR A 445 5.13 15.56 -20.40
N VAL A 446 5.83 16.20 -19.48
CA VAL A 446 7.22 15.90 -19.15
C VAL A 446 7.30 15.60 -17.66
N SER A 447 8.10 14.60 -17.31
CA SER A 447 8.42 14.25 -15.92
C SER A 447 9.94 14.19 -15.80
N LYS A 448 10.53 15.12 -15.06
CA LYS A 448 11.98 15.29 -14.96
C LYS A 448 12.43 15.12 -13.51
N GLN A 449 13.41 14.24 -13.30
CA GLN A 449 14.15 14.19 -12.05
C GLN A 449 15.20 15.30 -12.01
N VAL A 450 15.24 16.00 -10.89
CA VAL A 450 16.25 17.00 -10.53
C VAL A 450 16.81 16.68 -9.15
N PHE A 451 17.94 17.30 -8.81
CA PHE A 451 18.52 17.22 -7.49
C PHE A 451 18.81 18.64 -7.01
N TYR A 452 18.28 19.00 -5.84
CA TYR A 452 18.52 20.29 -5.21
C TYR A 452 19.33 20.10 -3.92
N ASN A 453 20.00 21.15 -3.45
CA ASN A 453 20.77 21.10 -2.21
C ASN A 453 19.91 21.58 -1.04
N SER A 454 19.90 20.80 0.05
CA SER A 454 19.32 21.20 1.33
C SER A 454 20.19 22.24 2.04
N LYS A 455 19.73 22.71 3.21
CA LYS A 455 20.44 23.70 4.04
C LYS A 455 21.88 23.29 4.37
N ASP A 456 22.13 22.00 4.56
CA ASP A 456 23.43 21.41 4.89
C ASP A 456 24.25 20.97 3.67
N GLY A 457 23.75 21.18 2.45
CA GLY A 457 24.39 20.73 1.21
C GLY A 457 23.98 19.34 0.74
N THR A 458 23.18 18.59 1.51
CA THR A 458 22.67 17.27 1.10
C THR A 458 21.89 17.39 -0.21
N ARG A 459 22.21 16.54 -1.19
CA ARG A 459 21.48 16.49 -2.47
C ARG A 459 20.20 15.68 -2.32
N ILE A 460 19.06 16.31 -2.53
CA ILE A 460 17.74 15.69 -2.43
C ILE A 460 17.14 15.51 -3.83
N PRO A 461 16.75 14.28 -4.22
CA PRO A 461 16.04 14.06 -5.48
C PRO A 461 14.62 14.65 -5.42
N MET A 462 14.18 15.24 -6.52
CA MET A 462 12.82 15.71 -6.70
C MET A 462 12.38 15.43 -8.14
N ILE A 463 11.13 15.01 -8.33
CA ILE A 463 10.57 14.77 -9.65
C ILE A 463 9.51 15.84 -9.91
N ILE A 464 9.69 16.57 -11.01
CA ILE A 464 8.80 17.65 -11.42
C ILE A 464 8.05 17.17 -12.66
N THR A 465 6.73 17.13 -12.58
CA THR A 465 5.85 16.73 -13.68
C THR A 465 4.95 17.89 -14.06
N HIS A 466 4.89 18.21 -15.35
CA HIS A 466 4.02 19.26 -15.88
C HIS A 466 3.73 19.05 -17.37
N LYS A 467 2.75 19.79 -17.90
CA LYS A 467 2.46 19.84 -19.33
C LYS A 467 3.62 20.43 -20.13
N LYS A 468 3.89 19.90 -21.32
CA LYS A 468 4.88 20.46 -22.24
C LYS A 468 4.46 21.86 -22.67
N GLY A 469 5.43 22.74 -22.88
CA GLY A 469 5.21 24.09 -23.40
C GLY A 469 4.80 25.15 -22.37
N ILE A 470 4.73 24.82 -21.07
CA ILE A 470 4.56 25.85 -20.04
C ILE A 470 5.78 26.78 -20.00
N GLU A 471 5.55 28.04 -19.65
CA GLU A 471 6.61 29.01 -19.40
C GLU A 471 7.14 28.86 -17.96
N LEU A 472 8.46 28.76 -17.79
CA LEU A 472 9.10 28.72 -16.48
C LEU A 472 9.28 30.14 -15.91
N ASN A 473 8.17 30.86 -15.72
CA ASN A 473 8.15 32.28 -15.36
C ASN A 473 7.85 32.55 -13.86
N GLY A 474 7.82 31.50 -13.03
CA GLY A 474 7.56 31.60 -11.58
C GLY A 474 6.09 31.79 -11.19
N LYS A 475 5.14 31.75 -12.15
CA LYS A 475 3.70 31.96 -11.89
C LYS A 475 2.84 30.69 -12.01
N ASN A 476 3.47 29.55 -12.28
CA ASN A 476 2.75 28.29 -12.42
C ASN A 476 2.19 27.82 -11.06
N PRO A 477 0.87 27.55 -10.94
CA PRO A 477 0.32 26.97 -9.72
C PRO A 477 0.99 25.60 -9.50
N THR A 478 1.59 25.42 -8.33
CA THR A 478 2.46 24.27 -8.04
C THR A 478 2.02 23.60 -6.75
N LEU A 479 1.81 22.29 -6.82
CA LEU A 479 1.65 21.42 -5.65
C LEU A 479 3.00 20.77 -5.34
N LEU A 480 3.61 21.14 -4.21
CA LEU A 480 4.78 20.46 -3.67
C LEU A 480 4.34 19.42 -2.64
N TYR A 481 4.68 18.15 -2.87
CA TYR A 481 4.35 17.04 -1.98
C TYR A 481 5.61 16.40 -1.41
N GLY A 482 5.56 16.00 -0.14
CA GLY A 482 6.63 15.30 0.56
C GLY A 482 6.07 14.48 1.73
N TYR A 483 6.88 13.53 2.21
CA TYR A 483 6.55 12.68 3.36
C TYR A 483 7.64 12.77 4.43
N GLY A 484 8.82 12.18 4.19
CA GLY A 484 10.03 12.44 5.00
C GLY A 484 10.10 11.70 6.34
N GLY A 485 9.95 10.37 6.34
CA GLY A 485 10.15 9.55 7.55
C GLY A 485 9.91 8.06 7.31
N PHE A 486 10.12 7.26 8.36
CA PHE A 486 9.74 5.83 8.43
C PHE A 486 10.29 4.95 7.29
N SER A 487 11.44 5.30 6.72
CA SER A 487 12.05 4.61 5.57
C SER A 487 11.15 4.52 4.31
N ILE A 488 10.10 5.34 4.23
CA ILE A 488 9.19 5.35 3.08
C ILE A 488 9.84 6.08 1.91
N SER A 489 9.93 5.39 0.77
CA SER A 489 10.41 5.94 -0.49
C SER A 489 9.25 6.44 -1.36
N LEU A 490 9.24 7.73 -1.69
CA LEU A 490 8.28 8.30 -2.65
C LEU A 490 8.75 8.04 -4.08
N THR A 491 8.32 6.93 -4.67
CA THR A 491 8.66 6.56 -6.05
C THR A 491 7.59 7.04 -7.05
N PRO A 492 7.92 7.19 -8.36
CA PRO A 492 6.97 7.68 -9.37
C PRO A 492 5.71 6.81 -9.47
N ALA A 493 4.55 7.40 -9.19
CA ALA A 493 3.26 6.70 -9.32
C ALA A 493 2.23 7.58 -10.02
N PHE A 494 1.53 7.00 -10.99
CA PHE A 494 0.40 7.66 -11.64
C PHE A 494 -0.75 7.82 -10.64
N SER A 495 -1.37 9.00 -10.63
CA SER A 495 -2.52 9.31 -9.78
C SER A 495 -3.57 10.08 -10.57
N THR A 496 -4.77 9.52 -10.65
CA THR A 496 -5.94 10.19 -11.25
C THR A 496 -6.21 11.54 -10.60
N SER A 497 -5.98 11.64 -9.29
CA SER A 497 -6.14 12.89 -8.53
C SER A 497 -5.09 13.94 -8.87
N ASN A 498 -3.91 13.53 -9.36
CA ASN A 498 -2.84 14.45 -9.71
C ASN A 498 -2.96 14.93 -11.16
N ILE A 499 -3.39 14.07 -12.09
CA ILE A 499 -3.49 14.45 -13.50
C ILE A 499 -4.60 15.49 -13.77
N VAL A 500 -5.53 15.72 -12.84
CA VAL A 500 -6.47 16.85 -12.96
C VAL A 500 -5.77 18.20 -12.85
N LEU A 501 -4.57 18.22 -12.25
CA LEU A 501 -3.72 19.40 -12.10
C LEU A 501 -2.77 19.59 -13.31
N LEU A 502 -2.70 18.61 -14.22
CA LEU A 502 -1.74 18.57 -15.34
C LEU A 502 -2.33 19.09 -16.65
#